data_AF-A0A5K0UWC0-F1
#
_entry.id   AF-A0A5K0UWC0-F1
#
_cell.length_a   1.000
_cell.length_b   1.000
_cell.length_c   1.000
_cell.angle_alpha   90.00
_cell.angle_beta   90.00
_cell.angle_gamma   90.00
#
_symmetry.space_group_name_H-M   'P 1'
#
loop_
_entity.id
_entity.type
_entity.pdbx_description
1 polymer ?
#
loop_
_entity_poly.entity_id
_entity_poly.type
_entity_poly.pdbx_seq_one_letter_code
_entity_poly.pdbx_strand_id
1 'polypeptide(L)'
;MGGASSGSNFPGGFVDAHEGDIPFPTWESGGLPDGGRERTCAGFFDRSWGEGRQGRRIEVVSVSDFGGVGDGKTSNTEAFRKAIEYLRPFGEKGGSQLNVPRGRWLTGSFNLTSNFTLFLEEGATILGSQ
;
A
#
# COMPACT_ATOMS: atom_id res chain seq x y z
N MET A 1 30.18 -1.75 -54.44
CA MET A 1 30.69 -0.51 -53.82
C MET A 1 29.68 0.61 -54.11
N GLY A 2 29.24 1.35 -53.07
CA GLY A 2 28.25 2.46 -53.08
C GLY A 2 26.82 1.96 -52.80
N GLY A 3 26.07 2.34 -51.75
CA GLY A 3 25.88 3.64 -51.04
C GLY A 3 24.77 4.43 -51.78
N ALA A 4 23.69 5.01 -51.22
CA ALA A 4 23.27 5.39 -49.88
C ALA A 4 21.72 5.58 -49.84
N SER A 5 21.21 6.08 -48.72
CA SER A 5 19.84 6.03 -48.17
C SER A 5 18.95 7.30 -48.29
N SER A 6 17.64 7.09 -48.05
CA SER A 6 16.64 7.98 -47.42
C SER A 6 15.73 8.88 -48.28
N GLY A 7 14.43 8.90 -47.92
CA GLY A 7 13.43 9.90 -48.36
C GLY A 7 12.01 9.34 -48.50
N SER A 8 11.17 9.49 -47.46
CA SER A 8 9.74 9.17 -47.45
C SER A 8 8.91 10.25 -48.16
N ASN A 9 7.91 9.84 -48.95
CA ASN A 9 6.97 10.76 -49.62
C ASN A 9 5.52 10.35 -49.31
N PHE A 10 4.79 11.24 -48.64
CA PHE A 10 3.35 11.15 -48.36
C PHE A 10 2.55 11.63 -49.58
N PRO A 11 1.41 11.00 -49.95
CA PRO A 11 0.49 11.57 -50.92
C PRO A 11 -0.86 11.95 -50.32
N GLY A 12 -1.33 13.14 -50.72
CA GLY A 12 -2.74 13.53 -50.80
C GLY A 12 -3.31 14.15 -49.53
N GLY A 13 -4.05 15.26 -49.55
CA GLY A 13 -4.66 16.01 -50.64
C GLY A 13 -5.84 16.76 -50.03
N PHE A 14 -5.87 18.08 -50.15
CA PHE A 14 -6.96 18.95 -49.69
C PHE A 14 -8.12 18.88 -50.67
N VAL A 15 -9.35 18.65 -50.19
CA VAL A 15 -10.58 18.81 -50.97
C VAL A 15 -11.54 19.74 -50.23
N ASP A 16 -11.98 20.77 -50.94
CA ASP A 16 -12.90 21.82 -50.51
C ASP A 16 -14.29 21.29 -50.11
N ALA A 17 -14.85 21.92 -49.08
CA ALA A 17 -16.21 21.66 -48.60
C ALA A 17 -17.23 22.35 -49.51
N HIS A 18 -18.21 21.60 -50.00
CA HIS A 18 -19.42 22.15 -50.59
C HIS A 18 -20.66 21.57 -49.89
N GLU A 19 -21.60 22.47 -49.60
CA GLU A 19 -22.86 22.27 -48.89
C GLU A 19 -23.71 21.11 -49.42
N GLY A 20 -24.22 20.32 -48.48
CA GLY A 20 -25.34 19.40 -48.69
C GLY A 20 -25.01 17.96 -48.31
N ASP A 21 -25.12 17.63 -47.02
CA ASP A 21 -25.50 16.32 -46.45
C ASP A 21 -24.87 16.14 -45.06
N ILE A 22 -25.60 16.56 -44.03
CA ILE A 22 -25.32 16.13 -42.65
C ILE A 22 -26.35 15.04 -42.32
N PRO A 23 -26.04 13.74 -42.45
CA PRO A 23 -26.93 12.72 -41.91
C PRO A 23 -26.78 12.69 -40.39
N PHE A 24 -27.90 12.85 -39.70
CA PHE A 24 -28.06 12.56 -38.28
C PHE A 24 -27.53 11.14 -37.96
N PRO A 25 -26.87 10.91 -36.82
CA PRO A 25 -26.39 9.58 -36.48
C PRO A 25 -27.56 8.63 -36.21
N THR A 26 -27.66 7.59 -37.04
CA THR A 26 -28.62 6.47 -36.90
C THR A 26 -28.20 5.55 -35.75
N TRP A 27 -29.14 5.25 -34.86
CA TRP A 27 -28.91 4.60 -33.55
C TRP A 27 -29.26 3.11 -33.50
N GLU A 28 -29.35 2.38 -34.61
CA GLU A 28 -29.78 0.97 -34.59
C GLU A 28 -28.71 -0.04 -35.00
N SER A 29 -28.52 -1.01 -34.08
CA SER A 29 -27.99 -2.36 -34.27
C SER A 29 -26.47 -2.55 -34.52
N GLY A 30 -25.71 -2.41 -33.44
CA GLY A 30 -24.38 -3.00 -33.32
C GLY A 30 -23.95 -3.03 -31.86
N GLY A 31 -24.09 -4.19 -31.20
CA GLY A 31 -23.64 -4.38 -29.82
C GLY A 31 -22.17 -4.00 -29.68
N LEU A 32 -21.90 -3.08 -28.76
CA LEU A 32 -20.56 -2.66 -28.38
C LEU A 32 -19.82 -3.88 -27.78
N PRO A 33 -18.55 -4.15 -28.13
CA PRO A 33 -17.75 -5.08 -27.36
C PRO A 33 -17.60 -4.52 -25.95
N ASP A 34 -18.25 -5.19 -24.98
CA ASP A 34 -18.15 -4.88 -23.56
C ASP A 34 -16.69 -4.97 -23.10
N GLY A 35 -16.05 -3.81 -23.06
CA GLY A 35 -14.72 -3.59 -22.52
C GLY A 35 -14.66 -2.30 -21.71
N GLY A 36 -15.80 -1.83 -21.21
CA GLY A 36 -15.92 -0.74 -20.26
C GLY A 36 -15.34 -1.15 -18.91
N ARG A 37 -14.02 -1.03 -18.76
CA ARG A 37 -13.40 -1.01 -17.44
C ARG A 37 -13.71 0.36 -16.84
N GLU A 38 -14.85 0.45 -16.17
CA GLU A 38 -15.18 1.57 -15.31
C GLU A 38 -14.01 1.80 -14.34
N ARG A 39 -13.33 2.93 -14.49
CA ARG A 39 -12.42 3.46 -13.47
C ARG A 39 -13.24 4.11 -12.35
N THR A 40 -14.22 3.38 -11.85
CA THR A 40 -14.96 3.82 -10.66
C THR A 40 -14.19 3.35 -9.45
N CYS A 41 -14.20 4.17 -8.40
CA CYS A 41 -13.64 3.82 -7.09
C CYS A 41 -14.27 2.55 -6.49
N ALA A 42 -15.40 2.07 -7.04
CA ALA A 42 -16.01 0.78 -6.70
C ALA A 42 -15.14 -0.43 -7.09
N GLY A 43 -14.31 -0.32 -8.13
CA GLY A 43 -13.36 -1.37 -8.53
C GLY A 43 -12.26 -1.65 -7.49
N PHE A 44 -12.11 -0.80 -6.48
CA PHE A 44 -11.24 -1.05 -5.32
C PHE A 44 -11.84 -2.09 -4.34
N PHE A 45 -13.16 -2.26 -4.32
CA PHE A 45 -13.86 -3.14 -3.37
C PHE A 45 -14.43 -4.42 -4.01
N ASP A 46 -14.28 -4.61 -5.32
CA ASP A 46 -14.74 -5.83 -5.97
C ASP A 46 -13.89 -7.04 -5.52
N ARG A 47 -14.55 -7.94 -4.78
CA ARG A 47 -14.01 -9.20 -4.23
C ARG A 47 -14.04 -10.36 -5.23
N SER A 48 -14.29 -10.07 -6.51
CA SER A 48 -14.53 -11.09 -7.54
C SER A 48 -13.28 -11.58 -8.30
N TRP A 49 -12.11 -11.69 -7.67
CA TRP A 49 -11.01 -12.53 -8.18
C TRP A 49 -10.26 -13.18 -7.03
N GLY A 50 -10.44 -14.50 -6.90
CA GLY A 50 -9.65 -15.32 -5.98
C GLY A 50 -8.21 -15.40 -6.45
N GLU A 51 -7.34 -14.59 -5.84
CA GLU A 51 -5.99 -14.94 -5.36
C GLU A 51 -5.39 -13.68 -4.68
N GLY A 52 -5.37 -13.67 -3.34
CA GLY A 52 -4.24 -13.05 -2.62
C GLY A 52 -4.12 -11.53 -2.46
N ARG A 53 -5.19 -10.73 -2.41
CA ARG A 53 -5.11 -9.39 -1.76
C ARG A 53 -5.77 -9.43 -0.40
N GLN A 54 -5.14 -10.12 0.56
CA GLN A 54 -5.40 -9.81 1.97
C GLN A 54 -5.11 -8.32 2.13
N GLY A 55 -6.14 -7.51 2.29
CA GLY A 55 -6.00 -6.08 2.51
C GLY A 55 -4.95 -5.87 3.58
N ARG A 56 -4.01 -4.95 3.36
CA ARG A 56 -2.90 -4.61 4.27
C ARG A 56 -3.44 -4.38 5.68
N ARG A 57 -3.54 -5.44 6.47
CA ARG A 57 -4.00 -5.40 7.86
C ARG A 57 -2.75 -5.22 8.69
N ILE A 58 -2.75 -4.17 9.51
CA ILE A 58 -1.69 -3.97 10.47
C ILE A 58 -1.83 -5.02 11.57
N GLU A 59 -0.70 -5.62 11.95
CA GLU A 59 -0.65 -6.51 13.11
C GLU A 59 -0.39 -5.66 14.36
N VAL A 60 -1.28 -5.75 15.36
CA VAL A 60 -1.23 -4.93 16.57
C VAL A 60 -1.14 -5.84 17.79
N VAL A 61 -0.11 -5.65 18.61
CA VAL A 61 0.11 -6.40 19.86
C VAL A 61 0.58 -5.46 20.97
N SER A 62 0.45 -5.86 22.24
CA SER A 62 0.93 -5.09 23.38
C SER A 62 2.23 -5.67 23.93
N VAL A 63 3.13 -4.81 24.44
CA VAL A 63 4.36 -5.25 25.11
C VAL A 63 4.07 -6.09 26.37
N SER A 64 2.92 -5.89 27.00
CA SER A 64 2.46 -6.70 28.14
C SER A 64 2.24 -8.18 27.77
N ASP A 65 1.87 -8.46 26.52
CA ASP A 65 1.63 -9.83 26.03
C ASP A 65 2.94 -10.64 25.95
N PHE A 66 4.08 -9.94 25.88
CA PHE A 66 5.42 -10.54 25.83
C PHE A 66 6.12 -10.59 27.20
N GLY A 67 5.38 -10.34 28.27
CA GLY A 67 5.89 -10.36 29.65
C GLY A 67 6.50 -9.03 30.10
N GLY A 68 6.19 -7.92 29.41
CA GLY A 68 6.62 -6.60 29.84
C GLY A 68 5.86 -6.12 31.08
N VAL A 69 6.58 -5.50 32.02
CA VAL A 69 6.07 -4.93 33.26
C VAL A 69 6.37 -3.43 33.32
N GLY A 70 5.32 -2.62 33.46
CA GLY A 70 5.38 -1.15 33.48
C GLY A 70 5.72 -0.52 34.84
N ASP A 71 6.59 -1.15 35.64
CA ASP A 71 6.95 -0.73 37.01
C ASP A 71 8.14 0.25 37.09
N GLY A 72 8.86 0.46 35.99
CA GLY A 72 10.05 1.29 35.88
C GLY A 72 11.32 0.71 36.51
N LYS A 73 11.28 -0.56 36.94
CA LYS A 73 12.40 -1.26 37.60
C LYS A 73 12.78 -2.55 36.88
N THR A 74 11.77 -3.27 36.38
CA THR A 74 11.95 -4.52 35.64
C THR A 74 12.55 -4.21 34.27
N SER A 75 13.62 -4.93 33.91
CA SER A 75 14.22 -4.82 32.58
C SER A 75 13.32 -5.50 31.55
N ASN A 76 12.73 -4.70 30.67
CA ASN A 76 11.82 -5.13 29.61
C ASN A 76 12.54 -5.41 28.28
N THR A 77 13.89 -5.39 28.24
CA THR A 77 14.67 -5.57 27.01
C THR A 77 14.29 -6.85 26.28
N GLU A 78 14.13 -7.97 27.01
CA GLU A 78 13.71 -9.24 26.41
C GLU A 78 12.25 -9.24 25.94
N ALA A 79 11.36 -8.52 26.63
CA ALA A 79 9.97 -8.37 26.22
C ALA A 79 9.87 -7.59 24.89
N PHE A 80 10.59 -6.48 24.78
CA PHE A 80 10.68 -5.70 23.54
C PHE A 80 11.32 -6.51 22.40
N ARG A 81 12.40 -7.25 22.67
CA ARG A 81 13.06 -8.10 21.68
C ARG A 81 12.10 -9.16 21.12
N LYS A 82 11.37 -9.86 22.00
CA LYS A 82 10.37 -10.87 21.60
C LYS A 82 9.22 -10.25 20.80
N ALA A 83 8.72 -9.10 21.22
CA ALA A 83 7.65 -8.39 20.53
C ALA A 83 8.07 -7.98 19.11
N ILE A 84 9.27 -7.44 18.94
CA ILE A 84 9.80 -7.03 17.63
C ILE A 84 10.06 -8.25 16.75
N GLU A 85 10.61 -9.33 17.29
CA GLU A 85 10.85 -10.56 16.55
C GLU A 85 9.53 -11.18 16.03
N TYR A 86 8.49 -11.15 16.87
CA TYR A 86 7.14 -11.57 16.49
C TYR A 86 6.55 -10.68 15.38
N LEU A 87 6.72 -9.37 15.49
CA LEU A 87 6.13 -8.39 14.57
C LEU A 87 6.89 -8.22 13.23
N ARG A 88 8.17 -8.58 13.19
CA ARG A 88 9.04 -8.47 12.00
C ARG A 88 8.41 -8.98 10.69
N PRO A 89 7.86 -10.21 10.60
CA PRO A 89 7.28 -10.72 9.35
C PRO A 89 6.02 -9.97 8.87
N PHE A 90 5.39 -9.16 9.72
CA PHE A 90 4.19 -8.40 9.37
C PHE A 90 4.53 -7.03 8.75
N GLY A 91 5.75 -6.54 8.93
CA GLY A 91 6.23 -5.29 8.33
C GLY A 91 6.09 -5.25 6.81
N GLU A 92 6.28 -6.39 6.13
CA GLU A 92 6.15 -6.49 4.66
C GLU A 92 4.71 -6.72 4.19
N LYS A 93 3.81 -7.16 5.08
CA LYS A 93 2.43 -7.60 4.74
C LYS A 93 1.37 -6.53 4.96
N GLY A 94 1.73 -5.42 5.60
CA GLY A 94 0.77 -4.37 5.96
C GLY A 94 1.29 -3.39 7.00
N GLY A 95 2.36 -3.77 7.70
CA GLY A 95 2.94 -3.01 8.80
C GLY A 95 2.64 -3.68 10.13
N SER A 96 3.37 -3.27 11.15
CA SER A 96 3.22 -3.75 12.52
C SER A 96 3.11 -2.60 13.51
N GLN A 97 2.44 -2.84 14.62
CA GLN A 97 2.28 -1.90 15.70
C GLN A 97 2.46 -2.60 17.05
N LEU A 98 3.36 -2.06 17.87
CA LEU A 98 3.55 -2.45 19.26
C LEU A 98 2.98 -1.37 20.17
N ASN A 99 1.98 -1.73 20.96
CA ASN A 99 1.39 -0.86 21.96
C ASN A 99 2.15 -0.99 23.28
N VAL A 100 2.45 0.17 23.88
CA VAL A 100 3.03 0.29 25.21
C VAL A 100 1.99 0.95 26.10
N PRO A 101 1.35 0.19 27.01
CA PRO A 101 0.33 0.75 27.88
C PRO A 101 0.92 1.71 28.90
N ARG A 102 0.06 2.45 29.58
CA ARG A 102 0.47 3.39 30.65
C ARG A 102 1.42 2.70 31.64
N GLY A 103 2.48 3.39 32.05
CA GLY A 103 3.49 2.83 32.95
C GLY A 103 4.90 3.26 32.62
N ARG A 104 5.87 2.78 33.41
CA ARG A 104 7.29 3.06 33.22
C ARG A 104 7.99 1.79 32.73
N TRP A 105 8.64 1.88 31.58
CA TRP A 105 9.17 0.73 30.87
C TRP A 105 10.68 0.87 30.79
N LEU A 106 11.41 0.26 31.73
CA LEU A 106 12.86 0.21 31.68
C LEU A 106 13.30 -0.78 30.62
N THR A 107 14.12 -0.35 29.66
CA THR A 107 14.63 -1.18 28.59
C THR A 107 16.03 -0.72 28.17
N GLY A 108 16.85 -1.69 27.76
CA GLY A 108 18.09 -1.43 27.03
C GLY A 108 17.80 -0.99 25.60
N SER A 109 18.87 -0.77 24.83
CA SER A 109 18.78 -0.50 23.41
C SER A 109 18.18 -1.69 22.65
N PHE A 110 17.31 -1.39 21.69
CA PHE A 110 16.71 -2.39 20.79
C PHE A 110 16.60 -1.81 19.38
N ASN A 111 16.62 -2.69 18.39
CA ASN A 111 16.55 -2.32 16.98
C ASN A 111 15.11 -2.42 16.47
N LEU A 112 14.63 -1.35 15.86
CA LEU A 112 13.35 -1.34 15.15
C LEU A 112 13.53 -1.87 13.73
N THR A 113 12.46 -2.49 13.19
CA THR A 113 12.39 -2.97 11.81
C THR A 113 11.60 -1.99 10.94
N SER A 114 11.66 -2.15 9.61
CA SER A 114 10.86 -1.36 8.68
C SER A 114 9.35 -1.56 8.88
N ASN A 115 8.56 -0.53 8.55
CA ASN A 115 7.09 -0.52 8.67
C ASN A 115 6.56 -0.89 10.06
N PHE A 116 7.27 -0.45 11.10
CA PHE A 116 6.96 -0.71 12.50
C PHE A 116 6.49 0.58 13.19
N THR A 117 5.41 0.50 13.96
CA THR A 117 4.87 1.59 14.77
C THR A 117 5.05 1.25 16.24
N LEU A 118 5.73 2.10 17.00
CA LEU A 118 5.75 2.02 18.46
C LEU A 118 4.72 3.02 19.01
N PHE A 119 3.58 2.52 19.50
CA PHE A 119 2.50 3.34 20.01
C PHE A 119 2.58 3.42 21.53
N LEU A 120 2.81 4.63 22.06
CA LEU A 120 2.83 4.90 23.49
C LEU A 120 1.47 5.44 23.92
N GLU A 121 0.79 4.73 24.82
CA GLU A 121 -0.43 5.25 25.44
C GLU A 121 -0.14 6.47 26.32
N GLU A 122 -1.18 7.25 26.63
CA GLU A 122 -1.06 8.36 27.55
C GLU A 122 -0.54 7.89 28.93
N GLY A 123 0.55 8.52 29.39
CA GLY A 123 1.22 8.14 30.63
C GLY A 123 2.19 6.96 30.51
N ALA A 124 2.48 6.47 29.30
CA ALA A 124 3.60 5.56 29.06
C ALA A 124 4.94 6.34 29.02
N THR A 125 5.96 5.82 29.69
CA THR A 125 7.32 6.39 29.70
C THR A 125 8.35 5.29 29.45
N ILE A 126 9.16 5.44 28.41
CA ILE A 126 10.30 4.56 28.13
C ILE A 126 11.53 5.08 28.90
N LEU A 127 12.13 4.24 29.73
CA LEU A 127 13.36 4.54 30.44
C LEU A 127 14.50 3.78 29.76
N GLY A 128 15.47 4.49 29.19
CA GLY A 128 16.68 3.88 28.65
C GLY A 128 17.67 3.53 29.76
N SER A 129 18.13 2.29 29.81
CA SER A 129 19.32 1.92 30.60
C SER A 129 20.59 2.18 29.79
N GLN A 130 21.57 2.86 30.38
CA GLN A 130 22.89 3.10 29.80
C GLN A 130 23.74 1.82 29.75
#